data_AF-A0A2V9QSA7-F1
#
_entry.id   AF-A0A2V9QSA7-F1
#
_cell.length_a   1.000
_cell.length_b   1.000
_cell.length_c   1.000
_cell.angle_alpha   90.00
_cell.angle_beta   90.00
_cell.angle_gamma   90.00
#
_symmetry.space_group_name_H-M   'P 1'
#
loop_
_entity.id
_entity.type
_entity.pdbx_description
1 polymer ?
#
loop_
_entity_poly.entity_id
_entity_poly.type
_entity_poly.pdbx_seq_one_letter_code
_entity_poly.pdbx_strand_id
1 'polypeptide(L)'
;MDLVPANVSLSAADIAFASDIARPFLLRNAMRQSTAGMSQAYDLVIIDCPPNLGLLTQNALLSASEMIIPVDARYYSVVGINILATMVREVEEKLDHHIGLLGILVNMFDKTTNHHNTILEMLKTTYGNKVFRTIITRNIDLSDAEANHMPITLFAPKSTGSRNYQALAEEIVGTSGSAESSHNLTGPSSTN
;
A
#
# COMPACT_ATOMS: atom_id res chain seq x y z
N MET A 1 1.84 9.94 -17.19
CA MET A 1 2.35 9.32 -15.97
C MET A 1 3.64 10.03 -15.67
N ASP A 2 3.70 10.68 -14.53
CA ASP A 2 4.85 11.44 -14.08
C ASP A 2 5.40 10.77 -12.81
N LEU A 3 6.70 10.94 -12.56
CA LEU A 3 7.40 10.29 -11.47
C LEU A 3 8.19 11.30 -10.68
N VAL A 4 8.01 11.28 -9.35
CA VAL A 4 8.93 11.93 -8.40
C VAL A 4 9.90 10.85 -7.91
N PRO A 5 11.15 10.83 -8.38
CA PRO A 5 12.08 9.76 -8.04
C PRO A 5 12.61 9.89 -6.62
N ALA A 6 12.97 8.76 -6.01
CA ALA A 6 13.73 8.69 -4.77
C ALA A 6 15.19 8.30 -5.06
N ASN A 7 16.09 8.66 -4.15
CA ASN A 7 17.48 8.21 -4.18
C ASN A 7 17.96 7.83 -2.77
N VAL A 8 19.17 7.26 -2.69
CA VAL A 8 19.74 6.75 -1.42
C VAL A 8 19.82 7.80 -0.32
N SER A 9 19.93 9.10 -0.64
CA SER A 9 20.00 10.17 0.36
C SER A 9 18.73 10.27 1.21
N LEU A 10 17.58 9.80 0.70
CA LEU A 10 16.32 9.79 1.44
C LEU A 10 16.38 8.88 2.68
N SER A 11 17.29 7.90 2.71
CA SER A 11 17.54 7.06 3.90
C SER A 11 17.98 7.85 5.14
N ALA A 12 18.56 9.04 4.96
CA ALA A 12 19.00 9.91 6.04
C ALA A 12 17.94 10.97 6.42
N ALA A 13 16.72 10.89 5.90
CA ALA A 13 15.67 11.90 6.10
C ALA A 13 15.35 12.13 7.58
N ASP A 14 15.28 11.07 8.38
CA ASP A 14 15.01 11.18 9.83
C ASP A 14 16.04 12.07 10.56
N ILE A 15 17.31 12.01 10.13
CA ILE A 15 18.41 12.82 10.68
C ILE A 15 18.39 14.21 10.07
N ALA A 16 18.25 14.32 8.76
CA ALA A 16 18.29 15.59 8.03
C ALA A 16 17.19 16.56 8.49
N PHE A 17 16.01 16.03 8.82
CA PHE A 17 14.86 16.81 9.29
C PHE A 17 14.63 16.70 10.81
N ALA A 18 15.64 16.28 11.58
CA ALA A 18 15.49 16.02 13.01
C ALA A 18 15.00 17.24 13.82
N SER A 19 15.43 18.45 13.43
CA SER A 19 15.06 19.71 14.07
C SER A 19 13.80 20.37 13.49
N ASP A 20 13.24 19.82 12.41
CA ASP A 20 12.06 20.39 11.78
C ASP A 20 10.78 19.88 12.48
N ILE A 21 10.04 20.82 13.07
CA ILE A 21 8.79 20.53 13.78
C ILE A 21 7.71 20.06 12.79
N ALA A 22 7.72 20.57 11.56
CA ALA A 22 6.77 20.23 10.51
C ALA A 22 7.18 18.98 9.71
N ARG A 23 8.23 18.26 10.13
CA ARG A 23 8.78 17.11 9.40
C ARG A 23 7.75 16.04 8.98
N PRO A 24 6.67 15.73 9.73
CA PRO A 24 5.67 14.75 9.28
C PRO A 24 4.82 15.24 8.09
N PHE A 25 4.77 16.55 7.86
CA PHE A 25 3.92 17.18 6.84
C PHE A 25 4.67 17.60 5.57
N LEU A 26 5.97 17.30 5.45
CA LEU A 26 6.81 17.76 4.34
C LEU A 26 6.25 17.37 2.98
N LEU A 27 5.90 16.09 2.80
CA LEU A 27 5.35 15.59 1.53
C LEU A 27 3.99 16.23 1.23
N ARG A 28 3.08 16.28 2.22
CA ARG A 28 1.75 16.87 2.07
C ARG A 28 1.83 18.35 1.67
N ASN A 29 2.74 19.10 2.30
CA ASN A 29 2.95 20.50 2.01
C ASN A 29 3.57 20.69 0.62
N ALA A 30 4.56 19.88 0.25
CA ALA A 30 5.15 19.91 -1.09
C ALA A 30 4.11 19.61 -2.18
N MET A 31 3.26 18.60 -1.98
CA MET A 31 2.17 18.24 -2.90
C MET A 31 1.14 19.37 -3.05
N ARG A 32 0.74 20.00 -1.93
CA ARG A 32 -0.18 21.15 -1.97
C ARG A 32 0.41 22.34 -2.71
N GLN A 33 1.69 22.62 -2.52
CA GLN A 33 2.37 23.73 -3.19
C GLN A 33 2.55 23.46 -4.68
N SER A 34 2.94 22.24 -5.07
CA SER A 34 3.19 21.88 -6.46
C SER A 34 1.91 21.78 -7.30
N THR A 35 0.78 21.44 -6.67
CA THR A 35 -0.53 21.39 -7.35
C THR A 35 -1.29 22.71 -7.31
N ALA A 36 -0.85 23.69 -6.51
CA ALA A 36 -1.48 25.02 -6.42
C ALA A 36 -1.38 25.76 -7.76
N GLY A 37 -2.51 25.85 -8.48
CA GLY A 37 -2.62 26.55 -9.76
C GLY A 37 -2.68 25.64 -10.99
N MET A 38 -2.58 24.31 -10.83
CA MET A 38 -2.82 23.37 -11.93
C MET A 38 -4.34 23.15 -12.11
N SER A 39 -4.88 23.39 -13.31
CA SER A 39 -6.31 23.20 -13.60
C SER A 39 -6.75 21.72 -13.69
N GLN A 40 -5.80 20.78 -13.66
CA GLN A 40 -6.01 19.36 -13.41
C GLN A 40 -4.88 18.85 -12.52
N ALA A 41 -5.16 18.66 -11.24
CA ALA A 41 -4.33 17.82 -10.38
C ALA A 41 -4.50 16.35 -10.81
N TYR A 42 -3.46 15.53 -10.68
CA TYR A 42 -3.47 14.10 -11.01
C TYR A 42 -4.72 13.39 -10.47
N ASP A 43 -5.35 12.54 -11.31
CA ASP A 43 -6.52 11.75 -10.90
C ASP A 43 -6.17 10.71 -9.82
N LEU A 44 -4.92 10.21 -9.85
CA LEU A 44 -4.40 9.23 -8.90
C LEU A 44 -2.94 9.56 -8.57
N VAL A 45 -2.61 9.52 -7.27
CA VAL A 45 -1.24 9.58 -6.77
C VAL A 45 -0.94 8.29 -6.01
N ILE A 46 0.12 7.59 -6.41
CA ILE A 46 0.61 6.40 -5.71
C ILE A 46 1.88 6.78 -4.97
N ILE A 47 1.95 6.47 -3.68
CA ILE A 47 3.12 6.73 -2.83
C ILE A 47 3.71 5.38 -2.42
N ASP A 48 4.90 5.07 -2.92
CA ASP A 48 5.64 3.88 -2.52
C ASP A 48 6.36 4.13 -1.19
N CYS A 49 6.13 3.27 -0.21
CA CYS A 49 6.60 3.45 1.17
C CYS A 49 7.79 2.53 1.46
N PRO A 50 8.81 3.00 2.20
CA PRO A 50 9.87 2.12 2.68
C PRO A 50 9.30 1.10 3.68
N PRO A 51 10.00 -0.04 3.90
CA PRO A 51 9.49 -1.15 4.73
C PRO A 51 9.53 -0.86 6.25
N ASN A 52 9.77 0.39 6.66
CA ASN A 52 9.86 0.81 8.05
C ASN A 52 8.81 1.89 8.34
N LEU A 53 8.53 2.15 9.62
CA LEU A 53 7.58 3.19 10.04
C LEU A 53 8.28 4.51 10.43
N GLY A 54 9.36 4.86 9.72
CA GLY A 54 10.12 6.10 9.93
C GLY A 54 9.41 7.35 9.38
N LEU A 55 10.14 8.47 9.33
CA LEU A 55 9.61 9.76 8.88
C LEU A 55 8.97 9.71 7.49
N LEU A 56 9.56 8.94 6.56
CA LEU A 56 9.07 8.83 5.18
C LEU A 56 7.69 8.17 5.11
N THR A 57 7.50 7.08 5.86
CA THR A 57 6.21 6.39 5.93
C THR A 57 5.18 7.27 6.61
N GLN A 58 5.53 8.00 7.68
CA GLN A 58 4.62 8.97 8.29
C GLN A 58 4.18 10.08 7.31
N ASN A 59 5.12 10.59 6.50
CA ASN A 59 4.81 11.56 5.46
C ASN A 59 3.87 10.98 4.39
N ALA A 60 4.11 9.75 3.96
CA ALA A 60 3.24 9.05 3.00
C ALA A 60 1.83 8.88 3.56
N LEU A 61 1.72 8.39 4.80
CA LEU A 61 0.46 8.23 5.54
C LEU A 61 -0.32 9.54 5.60
N LEU A 62 0.32 10.63 6.01
CA LEU A 62 -0.32 11.95 6.11
C LEU A 62 -0.72 12.58 4.78
N SER A 63 -0.11 12.12 3.68
CA SER A 63 -0.38 12.64 2.34
C SER A 63 -1.41 11.80 1.59
N ALA A 64 -1.64 10.55 2.01
CA ALA A 64 -2.56 9.61 1.39
C ALA A 64 -3.98 9.73 1.95
N SER A 65 -4.97 9.50 1.08
CA SER A 65 -6.37 9.35 1.46
C SER A 65 -6.71 7.91 1.84
N GLU A 66 -6.10 6.95 1.14
CA GLU A 66 -6.29 5.52 1.38
C GLU A 66 -4.97 4.75 1.26
N MET A 67 -4.92 3.56 1.88
CA MET A 67 -3.78 2.66 1.89
C MET A 67 -4.15 1.29 1.31
N ILE A 68 -3.18 0.69 0.61
CA ILE A 68 -3.17 -0.74 0.28
C ILE A 68 -2.11 -1.44 1.14
N ILE A 69 -2.46 -2.60 1.71
CA ILE A 69 -1.52 -3.42 2.49
C ILE A 69 -1.17 -4.68 1.69
N PRO A 70 0.01 -4.77 1.06
CA PRO A 70 0.47 -6.00 0.43
C PRO A 70 0.90 -7.02 1.50
N VAL A 71 0.39 -8.24 1.39
CA VAL A 71 0.68 -9.33 2.33
C VAL A 71 0.95 -10.63 1.59
N ASP A 72 1.90 -11.41 2.09
CA ASP A 72 2.06 -12.77 1.60
C ASP A 72 1.05 -13.71 2.26
N ALA A 73 0.71 -14.82 1.61
CA ALA A 73 -0.18 -15.84 2.18
C ALA A 73 0.54 -16.74 3.22
N ARG A 74 1.10 -16.10 4.26
CA ARG A 74 1.83 -16.74 5.36
C ARG A 74 1.24 -16.31 6.70
N TYR A 75 1.27 -17.19 7.71
CA TYR A 75 0.69 -16.90 9.03
C TYR A 75 1.21 -15.58 9.65
N TYR A 76 2.51 -15.33 9.58
CA TYR A 76 3.11 -14.10 10.14
C TYR A 76 2.60 -12.82 9.47
N SER A 77 2.07 -12.89 8.25
CA SER A 77 1.51 -11.73 7.57
C SER A 77 0.22 -11.25 8.23
N VAL A 78 -0.60 -12.15 8.79
CA VAL A 78 -1.79 -11.78 9.58
C VAL A 78 -1.39 -11.01 10.85
N VAL A 79 -0.35 -11.49 11.54
CA VAL A 79 0.21 -10.78 12.71
C VAL A 79 0.75 -9.40 12.29
N GLY A 80 1.44 -9.33 11.15
CA GLY A 80 1.96 -8.09 10.58
C GLY A 80 0.88 -7.04 10.30
N ILE A 81 -0.29 -7.44 9.77
CA ILE A 81 -1.41 -6.53 9.55
C ILE A 81 -1.87 -5.90 10.87
N ASN A 82 -1.97 -6.67 11.95
CA ASN A 82 -2.41 -6.15 13.26
C ASN A 82 -1.39 -5.19 13.89
N ILE A 83 -0.11 -5.45 13.70
CA ILE A 83 0.95 -4.53 14.13
C ILE A 83 0.86 -3.23 13.34
N LEU A 84 0.73 -3.32 12.00
CA LEU A 84 0.56 -2.16 11.14
C LEU A 84 -0.70 -1.37 11.49
N ALA A 85 -1.82 -2.05 11.76
CA ALA A 85 -3.07 -1.45 12.22
C ALA A 85 -2.86 -0.56 13.44
N THR A 86 -2.14 -1.08 14.44
CA THR A 86 -1.86 -0.37 15.68
C THR A 86 -0.96 0.83 15.44
N MET A 87 0.08 0.64 14.65
CA MET A 87 1.00 1.69 14.26
C MET A 87 0.33 2.83 13.48
N VAL A 88 -0.56 2.51 12.53
CA VAL A 88 -1.32 3.51 11.78
C VAL A 88 -2.22 4.29 12.74
N ARG A 89 -2.98 3.61 13.62
CA ARG A 89 -3.83 4.30 14.62
C ARG A 89 -3.04 5.26 15.51
N GLU A 90 -1.85 4.87 15.97
CA GLU A 90 -0.99 5.77 16.77
C GLU A 90 -0.55 7.01 15.99
N VAL A 91 -0.30 6.87 14.68
CA VAL A 91 0.07 8.00 13.81
C VAL A 91 -1.15 8.90 13.57
N GLU A 92 -2.32 8.32 13.31
CA GLU A 92 -3.59 9.03 13.12
C GLU A 92 -3.95 9.85 14.37
N GLU A 93 -3.88 9.25 15.55
CA GLU A 93 -4.15 9.91 16.85
C GLU A 93 -3.20 11.09 17.12
N LYS A 94 -1.92 10.95 16.77
CA LYS A 94 -0.91 11.99 17.01
C LYS A 94 -1.01 13.17 16.05
N LEU A 95 -1.52 12.95 14.84
CA LEU A 95 -1.42 13.91 13.73
C LEU A 95 -2.79 14.38 13.20
N ASP A 96 -3.88 13.98 13.85
CA ASP A 96 -5.28 14.33 13.52
C ASP A 96 -5.59 14.11 12.02
N HIS A 97 -5.19 12.94 11.52
CA HIS A 97 -5.37 12.54 10.13
C HIS A 97 -5.91 11.12 10.08
N HIS A 98 -6.85 10.86 9.18
CA HIS A 98 -7.46 9.54 9.01
C HIS A 98 -7.18 9.00 7.60
N ILE A 99 -6.78 7.74 7.52
CA ILE A 99 -6.38 7.04 6.30
C ILE A 99 -7.30 5.85 6.11
N GLY A 100 -8.04 5.84 5.01
CA GLY A 100 -8.89 4.71 4.67
C GLY A 100 -8.07 3.45 4.33
N LEU A 101 -8.55 2.27 4.72
CA LEU A 101 -8.07 1.04 4.11
C LEU A 101 -8.82 0.83 2.79
N LEU A 102 -8.10 0.98 1.68
CA LEU A 102 -8.61 0.62 0.36
C LEU A 102 -8.70 -0.90 0.25
N GLY A 103 -7.64 -1.62 0.62
CA GLY A 103 -7.69 -3.08 0.70
C GLY A 103 -6.38 -3.78 1.06
N ILE A 104 -6.49 -5.07 1.31
CA ILE A 104 -5.40 -6.01 1.58
C ILE A 104 -5.15 -6.82 0.31
N LEU A 105 -3.94 -6.70 -0.22
CA LEU A 105 -3.51 -7.36 -1.44
C LEU A 105 -2.72 -8.62 -1.09
N VAL A 106 -3.24 -9.80 -1.46
CA VAL A 106 -2.49 -11.04 -1.30
C VAL A 106 -1.48 -11.17 -2.44
N ASN A 107 -0.20 -11.27 -2.08
CA ASN A 107 0.94 -11.33 -2.97
C ASN A 107 1.69 -12.66 -2.88
N MET A 108 2.53 -12.93 -3.89
CA MET A 108 3.40 -14.11 -4.00
C MET A 108 2.65 -15.43 -3.79
N PHE A 109 1.38 -15.49 -4.22
CA PHE A 109 0.51 -16.62 -3.96
C PHE A 109 0.85 -17.83 -4.83
N ASP A 110 1.15 -18.95 -4.19
CA ASP A 110 1.20 -20.28 -4.79
C ASP A 110 -0.12 -21.03 -4.59
N LYS A 111 -0.80 -21.33 -5.71
CA LYS A 111 -2.10 -22.05 -5.74
C LYS A 111 -1.99 -23.52 -5.33
N THR A 112 -0.80 -24.11 -5.43
CA THR A 112 -0.58 -25.53 -5.12
C THR A 112 -0.38 -25.80 -3.64
N THR A 113 -0.14 -24.74 -2.86
CA THR A 113 0.15 -24.83 -1.43
C THR A 113 -1.14 -24.69 -0.61
N ASN A 114 -1.57 -25.76 0.07
CA ASN A 114 -2.75 -25.74 0.93
C ASN A 114 -2.69 -24.64 2.01
N HIS A 115 -1.52 -24.37 2.57
CA HIS A 115 -1.33 -23.32 3.57
C HIS A 115 -1.75 -21.94 3.05
N HIS A 116 -1.43 -21.62 1.79
CA HIS A 116 -1.81 -20.35 1.19
C HIS A 116 -3.33 -20.19 1.09
N ASN A 117 -4.04 -21.26 0.71
CA ASN A 117 -5.50 -21.26 0.67
C ASN A 117 -6.10 -21.02 2.07
N THR A 118 -5.59 -21.71 3.10
CA THR A 118 -6.04 -21.51 4.48
C THR A 118 -5.83 -20.07 4.96
N ILE A 119 -4.69 -19.45 4.66
CA ILE A 119 -4.43 -18.05 5.03
C ILE A 119 -5.33 -17.08 4.26
N LEU A 120 -5.56 -17.32 2.97
CA LEU A 120 -6.48 -16.51 2.17
C LEU A 120 -7.91 -16.56 2.73
N GLU A 121 -8.40 -17.74 3.10
CA GLU A 121 -9.72 -17.91 3.72
C GLU A 121 -9.80 -17.20 5.08
N MET A 122 -8.75 -17.29 5.90
CA MET A 122 -8.66 -16.56 7.16
C MET A 122 -8.73 -15.05 6.93
N LEU A 123 -7.93 -14.51 6.00
CA LEU A 123 -7.95 -13.08 5.67
C LEU A 123 -9.33 -12.63 5.19
N LYS A 124 -9.99 -13.42 4.32
CA LYS A 124 -11.35 -13.13 3.85
C LYS A 124 -12.39 -13.19 4.97
N THR A 125 -12.23 -14.11 5.92
CA THR A 125 -13.13 -14.23 7.08
C THR A 125 -12.96 -13.04 8.03
N THR A 126 -11.73 -12.59 8.26
CA THR A 126 -11.41 -11.49 9.19
C THR A 126 -11.68 -10.11 8.59
N TYR A 127 -11.30 -9.88 7.33
CA TYR A 127 -11.32 -8.55 6.70
C TYR A 127 -12.38 -8.42 5.60
N GLY A 128 -13.10 -9.49 5.26
CA GLY A 128 -14.26 -9.45 4.39
C GLY A 128 -13.99 -8.83 3.03
N ASN A 129 -14.76 -7.79 2.71
CA ASN A 129 -14.69 -7.05 1.45
C ASN A 129 -13.43 -6.18 1.31
N LYS A 130 -12.60 -6.04 2.36
CA LYS A 130 -11.31 -5.33 2.28
C LYS A 130 -10.21 -6.19 1.70
N VAL A 131 -10.37 -7.50 1.57
CA VAL A 131 -9.41 -8.33 0.83
C VAL A 131 -9.71 -8.22 -0.66
N PHE A 132 -8.72 -7.79 -1.45
CA PHE A 132 -8.88 -7.74 -2.90
C PHE A 132 -9.24 -9.12 -3.46
N ARG A 133 -10.15 -9.13 -4.44
CA ARG A 133 -10.47 -10.33 -5.23
C ARG A 133 -9.26 -10.75 -6.06
N THR A 134 -8.53 -9.77 -6.56
CA THR A 134 -7.29 -9.98 -7.28
C THR A 134 -6.18 -10.44 -6.35
N ILE A 135 -5.48 -11.51 -6.76
CA ILE A 135 -4.34 -12.08 -6.05
C ILE A 135 -3.14 -12.05 -6.99
N ILE A 136 -2.01 -11.54 -6.50
CA ILE A 136 -0.76 -11.59 -7.25
C ILE A 136 -0.10 -12.95 -7.02
N THR A 137 -0.07 -13.75 -8.08
CA THR A 137 0.54 -15.09 -8.03
C THR A 137 2.04 -15.02 -8.21
N ARG A 138 2.76 -16.00 -7.66
CA ARG A 138 4.20 -16.13 -7.94
C ARG A 138 4.39 -16.35 -9.45
N ASN A 139 5.23 -15.54 -10.06
CA ASN A 139 5.51 -15.59 -11.49
C ASN A 139 6.97 -15.20 -11.74
N ILE A 140 7.68 -15.99 -12.54
CA ILE A 140 9.11 -15.78 -12.82
C ILE A 140 9.36 -14.55 -13.68
N ASP A 141 8.42 -14.22 -14.58
CA ASP A 141 8.53 -13.06 -15.47
C ASP A 141 8.55 -11.74 -14.67
N LEU A 142 7.95 -11.69 -13.48
CA LEU A 142 8.04 -10.54 -12.57
C LEU A 142 9.48 -10.30 -12.08
N SER A 143 10.18 -11.36 -11.68
CA SER A 143 11.57 -11.28 -11.24
C SER A 143 12.49 -10.87 -12.39
N ASP A 144 12.25 -11.39 -13.59
CA ASP A 144 13.02 -11.03 -14.78
C ASP A 144 12.76 -9.58 -15.22
N ALA A 145 11.51 -9.11 -15.13
CA ALA A 145 11.14 -7.72 -15.41
C ALA A 145 11.84 -6.74 -14.46
N GLU A 146 11.89 -7.05 -13.15
CA GLU A 146 12.62 -6.28 -12.14
C GLU A 146 14.12 -6.18 -12.47
N ALA A 147 14.75 -7.31 -12.82
CA ALA A 147 16.15 -7.36 -13.20
C ALA A 147 16.48 -6.55 -14.48
N ASN A 148 15.50 -6.38 -15.37
CA ASN A 148 15.61 -5.56 -16.58
C ASN A 148 15.10 -4.11 -16.38
N HIS A 149 14.73 -3.74 -15.16
CA HIS A 149 14.19 -2.41 -14.82
C HIS A 149 13.01 -1.99 -15.71
N MET A 150 12.18 -2.95 -16.10
CA MET A 150 11.05 -2.74 -16.98
C MET A 150 9.75 -3.15 -16.28
N PRO A 151 8.67 -2.36 -16.40
CA PRO A 151 7.36 -2.79 -15.93
C PRO A 151 6.96 -4.12 -16.56
N ILE A 152 6.36 -5.02 -15.77
CA ILE A 152 5.91 -6.34 -16.24
C ILE A 152 4.95 -6.26 -17.44
N THR A 153 4.18 -5.18 -17.51
CA THR A 153 3.24 -4.90 -18.61
C THR A 153 3.94 -4.65 -19.94
N LEU A 154 5.18 -4.17 -19.92
CA LEU A 154 6.00 -3.98 -21.11
C LEU A 154 6.92 -5.18 -21.36
N PHE A 155 7.52 -5.73 -20.31
CA PHE A 155 8.47 -6.85 -20.40
C PHE A 155 7.79 -8.14 -20.85
N ALA A 156 6.70 -8.52 -20.20
CA ALA A 156 5.94 -9.73 -20.49
C ALA A 156 4.43 -9.46 -20.44
N PRO A 157 3.87 -8.72 -21.42
CA PRO A 157 2.46 -8.28 -21.41
C PRO A 157 1.45 -9.42 -21.30
N LYS A 158 1.79 -10.61 -21.83
CA LYS A 158 0.95 -11.81 -21.82
C LYS A 158 1.23 -12.74 -20.63
N SER A 159 2.08 -12.36 -19.69
CA SER A 159 2.34 -13.15 -18.47
C SER A 159 1.15 -13.16 -17.54
N THR A 160 1.12 -14.12 -16.61
CA THR A 160 0.13 -14.11 -15.52
C THR A 160 0.36 -12.93 -14.58
N GLY A 161 1.62 -12.53 -14.35
CA GLY A 161 1.96 -11.34 -13.55
C GLY A 161 1.34 -10.07 -14.12
N SER A 162 1.54 -9.81 -15.42
CA SER A 162 0.94 -8.66 -16.12
C SER A 162 -0.59 -8.64 -15.99
N ARG A 163 -1.25 -9.78 -16.23
CA ARG A 163 -2.71 -9.90 -16.06
C ARG A 163 -3.17 -9.66 -14.62
N ASN A 164 -2.41 -10.15 -13.63
CA ASN A 164 -2.75 -9.95 -12.22
C ASN A 164 -2.69 -8.47 -11.84
N TYR A 165 -1.65 -7.74 -12.25
CA TYR A 165 -1.56 -6.29 -11.99
C TYR A 165 -2.60 -5.48 -12.75
N GLN A 166 -2.96 -5.87 -13.98
CA GLN A 166 -4.03 -5.21 -14.72
C GLN A 166 -5.39 -5.40 -14.01
N ALA A 167 -5.73 -6.62 -13.59
CA ALA A 167 -6.95 -6.88 -12.84
C ALA A 167 -7.00 -6.10 -11.51
N LEU A 168 -5.85 -5.97 -10.83
CA LEU A 168 -5.75 -5.17 -9.61
C LEU A 168 -6.02 -3.69 -9.88
N ALA A 169 -5.45 -3.14 -10.95
CA ALA A 169 -5.68 -1.75 -11.34
C ALA A 169 -7.17 -1.49 -11.65
N GLU A 170 -7.83 -2.40 -12.38
CA GLU A 170 -9.26 -2.33 -12.67
C GLU A 170 -10.10 -2.41 -11.38
N GLU A 171 -9.72 -3.28 -10.44
CA GLU A 171 -10.39 -3.42 -9.15
C GLU A 171 -10.22 -2.16 -8.27
N ILE A 172 -9.04 -1.56 -8.24
CA ILE A 172 -8.77 -0.30 -7.52
C ILE A 172 -9.65 0.83 -8.08
N VAL A 173 -9.61 1.04 -9.39
CA VAL A 173 -10.38 2.11 -10.05
C VAL A 173 -11.89 1.89 -9.87
N GLY A 174 -12.36 0.64 -9.94
CA GLY A 174 -13.77 0.31 -9.68
C GLY A 174 -14.20 0.51 -8.21
N THR A 175 -13.29 0.30 -7.26
CA THR A 175 -13.56 0.45 -5.82
C THR A 175 -13.59 1.92 -5.41
N SER A 176 -12.72 2.78 -5.96
CA SER A 176 -12.68 4.20 -5.64
C SER A 176 -13.96 4.98 -6.01
N GLY A 177 -14.82 4.42 -6.86
CA GLY A 177 -16.15 4.97 -7.17
C GLY A 177 -17.28 4.55 -6.21
N SER A 178 -17.02 3.61 -5.30
CA SER A 178 -18.00 2.95 -4.44
C SER A 178 -17.77 3.35 -2.97
N ALA A 179 -18.10 4.59 -2.61
CA ALA A 179 -17.84 5.19 -1.31
C ALA A 179 -18.72 4.64 -0.14
N GLU A 180 -18.85 3.32 -0.01
CA GLU A 180 -19.54 2.69 1.13
C GLU A 180 -18.68 1.60 1.76
N SER A 181 -18.01 1.96 2.86
CA SER A 181 -17.76 1.20 4.10
C SER A 181 -16.40 1.54 4.72
N SER A 182 -16.41 2.57 5.56
CA SER A 182 -15.35 2.86 6.53
C SER A 182 -15.34 1.75 7.59
N HIS A 183 -14.70 0.63 7.27
CA HIS A 183 -14.20 -0.29 8.28
C HIS A 183 -12.74 0.09 8.56
N ASN A 184 -12.51 0.55 9.79
CA ASN A 184 -11.19 0.82 10.33
C ASN A 184 -10.34 -0.45 10.27
N LEU A 185 -9.02 -0.31 10.22
CA LEU A 185 -8.10 -1.37 10.65
C LEU A 185 -8.27 -1.58 12.16
N THR A 186 -9.40 -2.16 12.58
CA THR A 186 -9.54 -2.76 13.89
C THR A 186 -9.04 -4.18 13.75
N GLY A 187 -7.85 -4.46 14.28
CA GLY A 187 -7.43 -5.84 14.51
C GLY A 187 -8.47 -6.55 15.39
N PRO A 188 -8.47 -7.89 15.47
CA PRO A 188 -9.36 -8.59 16.36
C PRO A 188 -9.19 -8.01 17.77
N SER A 189 -10.29 -7.53 18.35
CA SER A 189 -10.35 -7.10 19.75
C SER A 189 -9.76 -8.22 20.58
N SER A 190 -8.66 -7.93 21.27
CA SER A 190 -8.05 -8.81 22.25
C SER A 190 -9.06 -9.10 23.35
N THR A 191 -9.85 -10.16 23.17
CA THR A 191 -10.64 -10.76 24.23
C THR A 191 -9.68 -11.55 25.11
N ASN A 192 -9.61 -11.12 26.37
CA ASN A 192 -9.04 -11.85 27.51
C ASN A 192 -9.40 -13.33 27.52
#